data_AF-A0A7C8DPJ0-F1
#
_entry.id   AF-A0A7C8DPJ0-F1
#
_cell.length_a   1.000
_cell.length_b   1.000
_cell.length_c   1.000
_cell.angle_alpha   90.00
_cell.angle_beta   90.00
_cell.angle_gamma   90.00
#
_symmetry.space_group_name_H-M   'P 1'
#
loop_
_entity.id
_entity.type
_entity.pdbx_description
1 polymer ?
#
loop_
_entity_poly.entity_id
_entity_poly.type
_entity_poly.pdbx_seq_one_letter_code
_entity_poly.pdbx_strand_id
1 'polypeptide(L)' 'MILKIAWRNIWRNKKRTLITTLSISGALFFIILMRSMQFGFYDNIINTIVQSYSGYVQVHANGYWDKQSVNNSMEVDEKF' A
#
# COMPACT_ATOMS: atom_id res chain seq x y z
N MET A 1 17.97 16.75 36.43
CA MET A 1 19.30 16.15 36.67
C MET A 1 19.55 14.89 35.84
N ILE A 2 18.60 13.94 35.77
CA ILE A 2 18.70 12.67 35.02
C ILE A 2 19.03 12.84 33.52
N LEU A 3 18.36 13.74 32.80
CA LEU A 3 18.55 13.94 31.36
C LEU A 3 19.98 14.36 31.01
N LYS A 4 20.59 15.23 31.83
CA LYS A 4 21.96 15.72 31.65
C LYS A 4 22.99 14.59 31.86
N ILE A 5 22.72 13.67 32.78
CA ILE A 5 23.57 12.50 33.06
C ILE A 5 23.42 11.47 31.95
N ALA A 6 22.20 11.16 31.51
CA ALA A 6 21.91 10.23 30.43
C ALA A 6 22.58 10.66 29.11
N TRP A 7 22.47 11.95 28.75
CA TRP A 7 23.13 12.51 27.56
C TRP A 7 24.65 12.31 27.61
N ARG A 8 25.30 12.70 28.71
CA ARG A 8 26.76 12.50 28.88
C ARG A 8 27.15 11.02 28.82
N ASN A 9 26.30 10.11 29.29
CA ASN A 9 26.55 8.68 29.25
C ASN A 9 26.53 8.12 27.81
N ILE A 10 25.53 8.52 27.02
CA ILE A 10 25.39 8.16 25.60
C ILE A 10 26.60 8.61 24.77
N TRP A 11 27.09 9.85 25.02
CA TRP A 11 28.25 10.41 24.32
C TRP A 11 29.60 9.82 24.75
N ARG A 12 29.67 9.19 25.94
CA ARG A 12 30.91 8.61 26.48
C ARG A 12 31.32 7.32 25.76
N ASN A 13 30.36 6.53 25.29
CA ASN A 13 30.61 5.28 24.54
C ASN A 13 30.08 5.37 23.10
N LYS A 14 30.71 6.24 22.30
CA LYS A 14 30.30 6.56 20.92
C LYS A 14 30.12 5.33 20.02
N LYS A 15 31.00 4.34 20.10
CA LYS A 15 30.93 3.11 19.27
C LYS A 15 29.65 2.30 19.53
N ARG A 16 29.32 2.03 20.80
CA ARG A 16 28.12 1.28 21.18
C ARG A 16 26.86 2.02 20.77
N THR A 17 26.78 3.31 21.11
CA THR A 17 25.64 4.17 20.76
C THR A 17 25.42 4.22 19.26
N LEU A 18 26.49 4.38 18.46
CA LEU A 18 26.37 4.48 17.01
C LEU A 18 25.76 3.22 16.40
N ILE A 19 26.21 2.03 16.82
CA ILE A 19 25.68 0.76 16.32
C ILE A 19 24.18 0.65 16.62
N THR A 20 23.77 0.88 17.88
CA THR A 20 22.36 0.76 18.26
C THR A 20 21.46 1.78 17.57
N THR A 21 21.89 3.04 17.51
CA THR A 21 21.12 4.10 16.83
C THR A 21 21.02 3.84 15.34
N LEU A 22 22.10 3.42 14.66
CA LEU A 22 22.05 3.10 13.24
C LEU A 22 21.13 1.91 12.93
N SER A 23 21.14 0.87 13.77
CA SER A 23 20.22 -0.26 13.59
C SER A 23 18.75 0.17 13.67
N ILE A 24 18.40 0.99 14.67
CA ILE A 24 17.02 1.48 14.85
C ILE A 24 16.64 2.44 13.72
N SER A 25 17.50 3.40 13.38
CA SER A 25 17.24 4.35 12.30
C SER A 25 17.11 3.66 10.94
N GLY A 26 17.95 2.65 10.67
CA GLY A 26 17.86 1.84 9.45
C GLY A 26 16.54 1.09 9.36
N ALA A 27 16.12 0.42 10.44
CA ALA A 27 14.83 -0.27 10.50
C ALA A 27 13.66 0.70 10.24
N LEU A 28 13.65 1.85 10.91
CA LEU A 28 12.62 2.89 10.73
C LEU A 28 12.60 3.44 9.30
N PHE A 29 13.77 3.67 8.71
CA PHE A 29 13.90 4.13 7.33
C PHE A 29 13.20 3.15 6.37
N PHE A 30 13.50 1.85 6.47
CA PHE A 30 12.87 0.84 5.63
C PHE A 30 11.36 0.73 5.86
N ILE A 31 10.90 0.78 7.12
CA ILE A 31 9.48 0.74 7.45
C ILE A 31 8.73 1.89 6.78
N ILE A 32 9.25 3.12 6.92
CA ILE A 32 8.61 4.31 6.33
C ILE A 32 8.62 4.23 4.81
N LEU A 33 9.75 3.82 4.21
CA LEU A 33 9.88 3.67 2.77
C LEU A 33 8.88 2.65 2.20
N MET A 34 8.81 1.45 2.79
CA MET A 34 7.84 0.44 2.38
C MET A 34 6.40 0.92 2.57
N ARG A 35 6.13 1.67 3.65
CA ARG A 35 4.79 2.17 3.90
C ARG A 35 4.34 3.20 2.86
N SER A 36 5.22 4.11 2.46
CA SER A 36 4.93 5.04 1.37
C SER A 36 4.66 4.33 0.04
N MET A 37 5.45 3.30 -0.28
CA MET A 37 5.23 2.49 -1.49
C MET A 37 3.89 1.75 -1.45
N GLN A 38 3.50 1.20 -0.29
CA GLN A 38 2.21 0.53 -0.12
C GLN A 38 1.04 1.48 -0.43
N PHE A 39 1.05 2.71 0.11
CA PHE A 39 0.00 3.68 -0.18
C PHE A 39 -0.10 3.99 -1.68
N GLY A 40 1.02 4.28 -2.34
CA GLY A 40 1.02 4.53 -3.78
C GLY A 40 0.57 3.33 -4.61
N PHE A 41 0.88 2.10 -4.17
CA PHE A 41 0.41 0.88 -4.82
C PHE A 41 -1.10 0.67 -4.65
N TYR A 42 -1.65 0.92 -3.47
CA TYR A 42 -3.09 0.84 -3.24
C TYR A 42 -3.85 1.84 -4.11
N ASP A 43 -3.40 3.09 -4.19
CA ASP A 43 -4.02 4.11 -5.04
C ASP A 43 -3.99 3.68 -6.52
N ASN A 44 -2.86 3.12 -6.99
CA ASN A 44 -2.76 2.58 -8.34
C ASN A 44 -3.69 1.39 -8.57
N ILE A 45 -3.75 0.43 -7.65
CA ILE A 45 -4.67 -0.71 -7.74
C ILE A 45 -6.11 -0.23 -7.86
N ILE A 46 -6.52 0.72 -7.03
CA ILE A 46 -7.89 1.26 -7.07
C ILE A 46 -8.16 1.89 -8.43
N ASN A 47 -7.24 2.73 -8.92
CA ASN A 47 -7.38 3.35 -10.24
C ASN A 47 -7.42 2.32 -11.38
N THR A 48 -6.56 1.30 -11.36
CA THR A 48 -6.54 0.25 -12.38
C THR A 48 -7.79 -0.62 -12.33
N ILE A 49 -8.26 -1.04 -11.15
CA ILE A 49 -9.48 -1.84 -11.03
C ILE A 49 -10.70 -1.07 -11.52
N VAL A 50 -10.83 0.20 -11.13
CA VAL A 50 -11.94 1.08 -11.54
C VAL A 50 -11.88 1.39 -13.04
N GLN A 51 -10.68 1.47 -13.64
CA GLN A 51 -10.55 1.65 -15.09
C GLN A 51 -10.76 0.35 -15.89
N SER A 52 -10.40 -0.82 -15.36
CA SER A 52 -10.32 -2.07 -16.14
C SER A 52 -11.49 -3.03 -15.98
N TYR A 53 -12.14 -3.14 -14.81
CA TYR A 53 -13.13 -4.21 -14.56
C TYR A 53 -14.57 -3.74 -14.58
N SER A 54 -14.81 -2.56 -14.05
CA SER A 54 -16.10 -1.93 -14.02
C SER A 54 -15.84 -0.50 -13.62
N GLY A 55 -16.51 0.47 -14.23
CA GLY A 55 -16.74 1.72 -13.52
C GLY A 55 -17.31 1.44 -12.13
N TYR A 56 -17.51 2.48 -11.30
CA TYR A 56 -17.99 2.32 -9.91
C TYR A 56 -19.25 1.44 -9.72
N VAL A 57 -19.99 1.12 -10.79
CA VAL A 57 -21.15 0.24 -10.80
C VAL A 57 -21.04 -0.76 -11.98
N GLN A 58 -21.29 -2.05 -11.71
CA GLN A 58 -21.39 -3.10 -12.73
C GLN A 58 -22.78 -3.73 -12.70
N VAL A 59 -23.48 -3.73 -13.83
CA VAL A 59 -24.78 -4.38 -13.98
C VAL A 59 -24.58 -5.73 -14.68
N HIS A 60 -24.99 -6.80 -14.01
CA HIS A 60 -24.89 -8.16 -14.53
C HIS A 60 -26.28 -8.72 -14.85
N ALA A 61 -26.39 -9.51 -15.92
CA ALA A 61 -27.62 -10.23 -16.23
C ALA A 61 -27.89 -11.33 -15.18
N ASN A 62 -29.16 -11.65 -14.95
CA ASN A 62 -29.55 -12.71 -14.02
C ASN A 62 -28.97 -14.07 -14.50
N GLY A 63 -28.27 -14.80 -13.63
CA GLY A 63 -27.57 -16.05 -13.96
C GLY A 63 -26.12 -15.89 -14.46
N TYR A 64 -25.56 -14.68 -14.51
CA TYR A 64 -24.17 -14.45 -14.92
C TYR A 64 -23.14 -15.17 -14.02
N TRP A 65 -23.38 -15.21 -12.71
CA TRP A 65 -22.49 -15.87 -11.75
C TRP A 65 -22.41 -17.39 -11.93
N ASP A 66 -23.46 -18.02 -12.45
CA ASP A 66 -23.50 -19.47 -12.67
C ASP A 66 -22.80 -19.90 -13.97
N LYS A 67 -22.75 -19.01 -14.97
CA LYS A 67 -22.07 -19.26 -16.26
C LYS A 67 -21.38 -18.00 -16.77
N GLN A 68 -20.14 -17.81 -16.33
CA GLN A 68 -19.23 -16.79 -16.87
C GLN A 68 -18.73 -17.21 -18.25
N SER A 69 -19.51 -16.93 -19.31
CA SER A 69 -19.13 -17.18 -20.71
C SER A 69 -19.20 -15.89 -21.51
N VAL A 70 -18.15 -15.61 -22.31
CA VAL A 70 -18.08 -14.46 -23.23
C VAL A 70 -19.21 -14.49 -24.27
N ASN A 71 -19.76 -15.67 -24.56
CA ASN A 71 -20.89 -15.84 -25.49
C ASN A 71 -22.25 -15.36 -24.94
N ASN A 72 -22.32 -15.02 -23.64
CA ASN A 72 -23.52 -14.45 -23.00
C ASN A 72 -23.38 -12.94 -22.75
N SER A 73 -22.59 -12.22 -23.57
CA SER A 73 -22.54 -10.77 -23.49
C SER A 73 -23.90 -10.16 -23.81
N MET A 74 -24.27 -9.08 -23.13
CA MET A 74 -25.46 -8.31 -23.49
C MET A 74 -25.29 -7.78 -24.92
N GLU A 75 -26.25 -8.06 -25.80
CA GLU A 75 -26.28 -7.45 -27.13
C GLU A 75 -26.47 -5.94 -26.98
N VAL A 76 -25.58 -5.17 -27.57
CA VAL A 76 -25.70 -3.71 -27.63
C VAL A 76 -26.70 -3.40 -28.75
N ASP A 77 -27.87 -2.90 -28.38
CA ASP A 77 -28.85 -2.40 -29.35
C ASP A 77 -28.33 -1.06 -29.92
N GLU A 78 -27.80 -1.08 -31.15
CA GLU A 78 -27.25 0.08 -31.88
C GLU A 78 -28.34 1.09 -32.34
N LYS A 79 -29.56 1.03 -31.80
CA LYS A 79 -30.69 1.89 -32.21
C LYS A 79 -30.84 3.21 -31.43
N PHE A 80 -29.74 3.85 -31.04
CA PHE A 80 -29.76 5.25 -30.61
C PHE A 80 -28.66 6.09 -31.25
#